data_AF-A0A161SEY4-F1
#
_entry.id   AF-A0A161SEY4-F1
#
_cell.length_a   1.000
_cell.length_b   1.000
_cell.length_c   1.000
_cell.angle_alpha   90.00
_cell.angle_beta   90.00
_cell.angle_gamma   90.00
#
_symmetry.space_group_name_H-M   'P 1'
#
loop_
_entity.id
_entity.type
_entity.pdbx_description
1 polymer ?
#
loop_
_entity_poly.entity_id
_entity_poly.type
_entity_poly.pdbx_seq_one_letter_code
_entity_poly.pdbx_strand_id
1 'polypeptide(L)'
;MPEALPPEVRLLAAAQVAEMLAIDVDEVIALALDGRLEGMKVGNPPRWRISHTSVDAYVSEQAEEARRMALWRQSNAASFPELWGRGPVSRPD
;
A
#
# COMPACT_ATOMS: atom_id res chain seq x y z
N MET A 1 3.32 22.11 28.42
CA MET A 1 3.30 20.88 27.62
C MET A 1 4.36 21.03 26.55
N PRO A 2 5.28 20.07 26.33
CA PRO A 2 6.19 20.15 25.19
C PRO A 2 5.38 20.04 23.89
N GLU A 3 5.57 21.00 22.99
CA GLU A 3 4.98 21.01 21.65
C GLU A 3 5.46 19.76 20.88
N ALA A 4 4.53 18.94 20.39
CA ALA A 4 4.90 17.80 19.56
C ALA A 4 5.44 18.32 18.22
N LEU A 5 6.60 17.82 17.77
CA LEU A 5 7.16 18.22 16.49
C LEU A 5 6.14 17.99 15.36
N PRO A 6 6.05 18.93 14.40
CA PRO A 6 5.20 18.75 13.22
C PRO A 6 5.60 17.46 12.48
N PRO A 7 4.63 16.76 11.85
CA PRO A 7 4.87 15.47 11.22
C PRO A 7 5.96 15.50 10.15
N GLU A 8 6.14 16.63 9.47
CA GLU A 8 7.18 16.86 8.45
C GLU A 8 8.61 16.71 8.98
N VAL A 9 8.81 16.88 10.29
CA VAL A 9 10.13 16.75 10.96
C VAL A 9 10.17 15.48 11.83
N ARG A 10 9.07 14.71 11.87
CA ARG A 10 8.94 13.56 12.76
C ARG A 10 9.59 12.33 12.14
N LEU A 11 10.59 11.80 12.84
CA LEU A 11 11.26 10.57 12.50
C LEU A 11 10.80 9.43 13.42
N LEU A 12 10.33 8.34 12.84
CA LEU A 12 9.85 7.15 13.52
C LEU A 12 10.94 6.07 13.56
N ALA A 13 11.00 5.28 14.63
CA ALA A 13 11.77 4.04 14.61
C ALA A 13 11.07 3.02 13.70
N ALA A 14 11.84 2.11 13.08
CA ALA A 14 11.28 1.05 12.24
C ALA A 14 10.20 0.22 12.96
N ALA A 15 10.40 -0.08 14.25
CA ALA A 15 9.42 -0.77 15.07
C ALA A 15 8.10 0.01 15.22
N GLN A 16 8.15 1.34 15.32
CA GLN A 16 6.91 2.14 15.41
C GLN A 16 6.13 2.10 14.10
N VAL A 17 6.82 2.14 12.96
CA VAL A 17 6.19 2.02 11.64
C VAL A 17 5.59 0.64 11.45
N ALA A 18 6.29 -0.42 11.89
CA ALA A 18 5.82 -1.79 11.84
C ALA A 18 4.48 -1.96 12.59
N GLU A 19 4.41 -1.42 13.82
CA GLU A 19 3.17 -1.41 14.61
C GLU A 19 2.05 -0.61 13.92
N MET A 20 2.37 0.55 13.33
CA MET A 20 1.37 1.38 12.63
C MET A 20 0.78 0.71 11.39
N LEU A 21 1.61 -0.04 10.66
CA LEU A 21 1.23 -0.71 9.42
C LEU A 21 0.79 -2.16 9.63
N ALA A 22 0.90 -2.68 10.86
CA ALA A 22 0.67 -4.08 11.21
C ALA A 22 1.46 -5.07 10.34
N ILE A 23 2.74 -4.76 10.11
CA ILE A 23 3.71 -5.60 9.36
C ILE A 23 4.96 -5.85 10.21
N ASP A 24 5.83 -6.74 9.74
CA ASP A 24 7.08 -7.04 10.44
C ASP A 24 8.11 -5.90 10.32
N VAL A 25 8.99 -5.78 11.33
CA VAL A 25 10.08 -4.78 11.32
C VAL A 25 11.03 -5.00 10.14
N ASP A 26 11.29 -6.26 9.79
CA ASP A 26 12.16 -6.60 8.66
C ASP A 26 11.53 -6.17 7.33
N GLU A 27 10.19 -6.20 7.23
CA GLU A 27 9.46 -5.70 6.06
C GLU A 27 9.58 -4.18 5.94
N VAL A 28 9.47 -3.44 7.05
CA VAL A 28 9.74 -1.98 7.07
C VAL A 28 11.16 -1.68 6.61
N ILE A 29 12.14 -2.48 7.05
CA ILE A 29 13.54 -2.30 6.63
C ILE A 29 13.69 -2.59 5.13
N ALA A 30 13.05 -3.61 4.61
CA ALA A 30 13.05 -3.91 3.18
C ALA A 30 12.45 -2.75 2.37
N LEU A 31 11.31 -2.21 2.78
CA LEU A 31 10.70 -1.03 2.15
C LEU A 31 11.64 0.19 2.14
N ALA A 32 12.41 0.39 3.21
CA ALA A 32 13.39 1.48 3.26
C ALA A 32 14.61 1.23 2.36
N LEU A 33 15.08 -0.02 2.25
CA LEU A 33 16.16 -0.39 1.34
C LEU A 33 15.73 -0.29 -0.13
N ASP A 34 14.47 -0.62 -0.42
CA ASP A 34 13.86 -0.52 -1.75
C ASP A 34 13.50 0.93 -2.14
N GLY A 35 13.70 1.90 -1.23
CA GLY A 35 13.37 3.31 -1.45
C GLY A 35 11.87 3.62 -1.44
N ARG A 36 11.02 2.67 -1.03
CA ARG A 36 9.57 2.86 -0.87
C ARG A 36 9.23 3.65 0.39
N LEU A 37 10.09 3.58 1.41
CA LEU A 37 10.04 4.42 2.59
C LEU A 37 11.34 5.23 2.71
N GLU A 38 11.22 6.54 2.88
CA GLU A 38 12.35 7.41 3.12
C GLU A 38 12.85 7.27 4.56
N GLY A 39 14.12 6.91 4.71
CA GLY A 39 14.74 6.77 6.02
C GLY A 39 16.26 6.75 5.98
N MET A 40 16.84 6.86 7.16
CA MET A 40 18.30 6.85 7.36
C MET A 40 18.68 6.10 8.63
N LYS A 41 19.89 5.55 8.66
CA LYS A 41 20.48 4.97 9.87
C LYS A 41 21.20 6.05 10.66
N VAL A 42 20.87 6.19 11.94
CA VAL A 42 21.44 7.20 12.84
C VAL A 42 21.97 6.54 14.11
N GLY A 43 23.09 7.06 14.63
CA GLY A 43 23.68 6.66 15.91
C GLY A 43 24.68 5.51 15.83
N ASN A 44 25.15 5.08 17.00
CA ASN A 44 26.05 3.93 17.18
C ASN A 44 25.55 3.06 18.36
N PRO A 45 25.04 1.83 18.13
CA PRO A 45 24.91 1.18 16.83
C PRO A 45 23.88 1.89 15.92
N PRO A 46 24.01 1.76 14.60
CA PRO A 46 23.12 2.42 13.65
C PRO A 46 21.69 1.90 13.76
N ARG A 47 20.73 2.80 13.94
CA ARG A 47 19.29 2.49 14.03
C ARG A 47 18.51 3.24 12.96
N TRP A 48 17.57 2.57 12.31
CA TRP A 48 16.71 3.18 11.30
C TRP A 48 15.79 4.26 11.90
N ARG A 49 15.67 5.35 11.14
CA ARG A 49 14.76 6.47 11.36
C ARG A 49 14.03 6.76 10.05
N ILE A 50 12.72 6.60 10.06
CA ILE A 50 11.84 6.69 8.90
C ILE A 50 11.06 8.00 8.98
N SER A 51 10.91 8.71 7.86
CA SER A 51 10.10 9.92 7.77
C SER A 51 8.61 9.60 7.95
N HIS A 52 7.91 10.29 8.87
CA HIS A 52 6.47 10.13 9.03
C HIS A 52 5.70 10.49 7.75
N THR A 53 6.07 11.59 7.09
CA THR A 53 5.46 12.02 5.82
C THR A 53 5.60 10.95 4.72
N SER A 54 6.74 10.25 4.69
CA SER A 54 6.94 9.16 3.73
C SER A 54 6.01 7.97 4.02
N VAL A 55 5.77 7.64 5.28
CA VAL A 55 4.79 6.60 5.66
C VAL A 55 3.37 7.00 5.24
N ASP A 56 2.97 8.26 5.45
CA ASP A 56 1.65 8.75 5.02
C ASP A 56 1.48 8.70 3.49
N ALA A 57 2.53 9.07 2.75
CA ALA A 57 2.56 9.00 1.29
C ALA A 57 2.44 7.54 0.81
N TYR A 58 3.20 6.63 1.42
CA TYR A 58 3.15 5.19 1.13
C TYR A 58 1.74 4.62 1.32
N VAL A 59 1.10 4.88 2.46
CA VAL A 59 -0.27 4.39 2.73
C VAL A 59 -1.27 4.94 1.72
N SER A 60 -1.13 6.20 1.34
CA SER A 60 -1.99 6.84 0.33
C SER A 60 -1.84 6.17 -1.04
N GLU A 61 -0.61 5.86 -1.45
CA GLU A 61 -0.33 5.11 -2.68
C GLU A 61 -0.96 3.71 -2.65
N GLN A 62 -0.77 2.97 -1.56
CA GLN A 62 -1.35 1.62 -1.41
C GLN A 62 -2.88 1.62 -1.43
N ALA A 63 -3.51 2.63 -0.82
CA ALA A 63 -4.96 2.79 -0.86
C ALA A 63 -5.47 3.08 -2.28
N GLU A 64 -4.75 3.88 -3.07
CA GLU A 64 -5.09 4.14 -4.46
C GLU A 64 -4.91 2.91 -5.35
N GLU A 65 -3.85 2.12 -5.15
CA GLU A 65 -3.67 0.83 -5.83
C GLU A 65 -4.82 -0.14 -5.54
N ALA A 66 -5.21 -0.28 -4.27
CA ALA A 66 -6.34 -1.11 -3.87
C ALA A 66 -7.66 -0.64 -4.51
N ARG A 67 -7.87 0.68 -4.57
CA ARG A 67 -9.04 1.31 -5.22
C ARG A 67 -9.08 0.98 -6.71
N ARG A 68 -7.96 1.14 -7.43
CA ARG A 68 -7.84 0.80 -8.86
C ARG A 68 -8.13 -0.68 -9.12
N MET A 69 -7.60 -1.58 -8.30
CA MET A 69 -7.86 -3.02 -8.41
C MET A 69 -9.32 -3.40 -8.13
N ALA A 70 -9.98 -2.73 -7.19
CA ALA A 70 -11.40 -2.96 -6.90
C ALA A 70 -12.29 -2.55 -8.08
N LEU A 71 -12.02 -1.38 -8.69
CA LEU A 71 -12.76 -0.90 -9.86
C LEU A 71 -12.59 -1.83 -11.06
N TRP A 72 -11.36 -2.30 -11.32
CA TRP A 72 -11.11 -3.26 -12.40
C TRP A 72 -11.89 -4.57 -12.23
N ARG A 73 -11.96 -5.11 -10.99
CA ARG A 73 -12.77 -6.31 -10.67
C ARG A 73 -14.26 -6.08 -10.90
N GLN A 74 -14.80 -4.91 -10.53
CA GLN A 74 -16.21 -4.58 -10.73
C GLN A 74 -16.56 -4.42 -12.22
N SER A 75 -15.70 -3.77 -13.00
CA SER A 75 -15.89 -3.65 -14.45
C SER A 75 -15.87 -5.02 -15.13
N ASN A 76 -14.95 -5.92 -14.76
CA ASN A 76 -14.92 -7.28 -15.30
C ASN A 76 -16.21 -8.07 -14.98
N ALA A 77 -16.69 -7.99 -13.73
CA ALA A 77 -17.93 -8.66 -13.33
C ALA A 77 -19.18 -8.12 -14.04
N ALA A 78 -19.20 -6.84 -14.42
CA ALA A 78 -20.31 -6.22 -15.14
C ALA A 78 -20.24 -6.45 -16.67
N SER A 79 -19.12 -6.92 -17.23
CA SER A 79 -18.88 -7.02 -18.67
C SER A 79 -19.41 -8.29 -19.37
N PHE A 80 -20.29 -9.11 -18.77
CA PHE A 80 -20.74 -10.36 -19.44
C PHE A 80 -22.23 -10.72 -19.34
N PRO A 81 -23.11 -10.06 -20.11
CA PRO A 81 -24.44 -10.64 -20.44
C PRO A 81 -24.58 -11.29 -21.82
N GLU A 82 -23.76 -10.95 -22.83
CA GLU A 82 -24.07 -11.30 -24.23
C GLU A 82 -23.21 -12.41 -24.86
N LEU A 83 -22.12 -12.85 -24.21
CA LEU A 83 -21.25 -13.89 -24.78
C LEU A 83 -21.77 -15.34 -24.64
N TRP A 84 -22.94 -15.54 -24.02
CA TRP A 84 -23.62 -16.85 -23.90
C TRP A 84 -24.93 -16.94 -24.71
N GLY A 85 -25.18 -15.98 -25.62
CA GLY A 85 -26.44 -15.86 -26.34
C GLY A 85 -26.41 -16.40 -27.77
N ARG A 86 -26.94 -17.62 -27.94
CA ARG A 86 -27.50 -18.19 -29.19
C ARG A 86 -26.52 -18.82 -30.19
N GLY A 87 -26.02 -20.00 -29.83
CA GLY A 87 -25.72 -21.04 -30.83
C GLY A 87 -27.00 -21.47 -31.57
N PRO A 88 -26.92 -21.92 -32.83
CA PRO A 88 -28.09 -22.15 -33.68
C PRO A 88 -28.97 -23.28 -33.12
N VAL A 89 -30.23 -22.96 -32.83
CA VAL A 89 -31.25 -23.96 -32.48
C VAL A 89 -31.59 -24.73 -33.74
N SER A 90 -31.14 -25.98 -33.82
CA SER A 90 -31.52 -26.89 -34.91
C SER A 90 -33.00 -27.27 -34.79
N ARG A 91 -33.77 -27.06 -35.85
CA ARG A 91 -35.20 -27.44 -35.95
C ARG A 91 -35.28 -28.90 -36.41
N PRO A 92 -36.05 -29.78 -35.75
CA PRO A 92 -36.53 -30.99 -36.38
C PRO A 92 -37.86 -30.75 -37.11
N ASP A 93 -38.08 -31.54 -38.16
CA ASP A 93 -39.20 -31.56 -39.12
C ASP A 93 -40.60 -31.66 -38.49
#